data_AF-A0AAP0GID9-F1
#
_entry.id   AF-A0AAP0GID9-F1
#
_cell.length_a   1.000
_cell.length_b   1.000
_cell.length_c   1.000
_cell.angle_alpha   90.00
_cell.angle_beta   90.00
_cell.angle_gamma   90.00
#
_symmetry.space_group_name_H-M   'P 1'
#
loop_
_entity.id
_entity.type
_entity.pdbx_description
1 polymer ?
#
loop_
_entity_poly.entity_id
_entity_poly.type
_entity_poly.pdbx_seq_one_letter_code
_entity_poly.pdbx_strand_id
1 'polypeptide(L)'
;MLRDSDNIADAVNRPGIKETMFTEWFELNKADARARELTYAELPGKYVWHANEKRWARRSCRTCVGRIVYCNPAAGPRYYLRMLLGIVKGATSFNDIKTFEGKVYPTFKEACYARGLLSDDNEWTEAISEAQVWATGNQLRTLFVTVLLFCEVSSPLKLWEQNWEALCDDIEHKKRRELRFPKWELKEHQKKNYCLLEMEELLQRNGRSLNDFEGFPKPDPTLLGNDENRLIREELSYNIALEKVMHENLYSNLNAEQGLIYKDVIKSVQQEQCKFFFVYGPGGTGKTFLYRAILSRLRSEEMIALAVASS
;
A
#
# COMPACT_ATOMS: atom_id res chain seq x y z
N MET A 1 -14.58 32.66 -4.66
CA MET A 1 -13.28 32.35 -5.26
C MET A 1 -12.24 33.18 -4.54
N LEU A 2 -11.18 32.54 -4.07
CA LEU A 2 -10.03 33.21 -3.48
C LEU A 2 -9.21 33.85 -4.61
N ARG A 3 -8.74 35.07 -4.39
CA ARG A 3 -7.80 35.74 -5.30
C ARG A 3 -6.38 35.42 -4.82
N ASP A 4 -5.40 35.46 -5.72
CA ASP A 4 -3.99 35.15 -5.40
C ASP A 4 -3.36 36.11 -4.36
N SER A 5 -4.07 37.18 -3.99
CA SER A 5 -3.69 38.15 -2.96
C SER A 5 -4.34 37.93 -1.58
N ASP A 6 -5.23 36.93 -1.42
CA ASP A 6 -5.99 36.74 -0.18
C ASP A 6 -5.19 35.95 0.88
N ASN A 7 -5.06 36.51 2.09
CA ASN A 7 -4.45 35.83 3.24
C ASN A 7 -5.29 34.61 3.66
N ILE A 8 -4.66 33.44 3.76
CA ILE A 8 -5.32 32.15 4.02
C ILE A 8 -6.05 32.14 5.39
N ALA A 9 -5.51 32.83 6.39
CA ALA A 9 -6.14 32.93 7.72
C ALA A 9 -7.44 33.76 7.69
N ASP A 10 -7.45 34.84 6.91
CA ASP A 10 -8.62 35.72 6.75
C ASP A 10 -9.67 35.10 5.81
N ALA A 11 -9.20 34.28 4.86
CA ALA A 11 -10.05 33.44 4.03
C ALA A 11 -10.83 32.43 4.88
N VAL A 12 -10.17 31.67 5.75
CA VAL A 12 -10.83 30.61 6.55
C VAL A 12 -11.80 31.17 7.59
N ASN A 13 -11.52 32.35 8.15
CA ASN A 13 -12.33 32.98 9.19
C ASN A 13 -13.39 33.98 8.67
N ARG A 14 -13.62 34.02 7.36
CA ARG A 14 -14.58 34.96 6.78
C ARG A 14 -16.02 34.62 7.24
N PRO A 15 -16.78 35.59 7.76
CA PRO A 15 -18.19 35.36 8.07
C PRO A 15 -18.94 34.98 6.79
N GLY A 16 -19.76 33.92 6.84
CA GLY A 16 -20.50 33.44 5.66
C GLY A 16 -19.80 32.34 4.84
N ILE A 17 -18.67 31.77 5.30
CA ILE A 17 -17.93 30.75 4.52
C ILE A 17 -18.45 29.33 4.68
N LYS A 18 -19.15 29.04 5.78
CA LYS A 18 -19.75 27.71 6.03
C LYS A 18 -21.09 27.57 5.29
N GLU A 19 -21.70 28.70 4.94
CA GLU A 19 -22.92 28.91 4.18
C GLU A 19 -22.58 28.83 2.69
N THR A 20 -22.56 27.60 2.20
CA THR A 20 -22.34 27.25 0.78
C THR A 20 -23.68 26.99 0.13
N MET A 21 -23.73 27.05 -1.21
CA MET A 21 -24.93 26.63 -1.97
C MET A 21 -25.42 25.25 -1.56
N PHE A 22 -24.51 24.36 -1.17
CA PHE A 22 -24.80 22.99 -0.82
C PHE A 22 -25.34 22.85 0.61
N THR A 23 -24.71 23.49 1.61
CA THR A 23 -25.18 23.43 3.01
C THR A 23 -26.52 24.16 3.18
N GLU A 24 -26.75 25.25 2.44
CA GLU A 24 -28.02 25.97 2.45
C GLU A 24 -29.17 25.21 1.75
N TRP A 25 -28.87 24.18 0.96
CA TRP A 25 -29.92 23.28 0.48
C TRP A 25 -30.56 22.50 1.63
N PHE A 26 -29.79 22.13 2.65
CA PHE A 26 -30.31 21.48 3.85
C PHE A 26 -31.25 22.39 4.62
N GLU A 27 -30.86 23.65 4.81
CA GLU A 27 -31.70 24.65 5.50
C GLU A 27 -32.97 24.95 4.71
N LEU A 28 -32.87 25.07 3.38
CA LEU A 28 -34.04 25.20 2.52
C LEU A 28 -35.00 24.02 2.66
N ASN A 29 -34.48 22.79 2.68
CA ASN A 29 -35.32 21.60 2.83
C ASN A 29 -35.99 21.53 4.20
N LYS A 30 -35.39 22.10 5.26
CA LYS A 30 -36.07 22.23 6.56
C LYS A 30 -37.27 23.18 6.46
N ALA A 31 -37.12 24.30 5.76
CA ALA A 31 -38.11 25.38 5.71
C ALA A 31 -39.22 25.20 4.64
N ASP A 32 -38.91 24.62 3.48
CA ASP A 32 -39.83 24.55 2.34
C ASP A 32 -40.13 23.09 1.93
N ALA A 33 -41.38 22.65 2.12
CA ALA A 33 -41.82 21.32 1.74
C ALA A 33 -41.65 21.03 0.24
N ARG A 34 -41.74 22.04 -0.63
CA ARG A 34 -41.56 21.86 -2.08
C ARG A 34 -40.11 21.60 -2.47
N ALA A 35 -39.17 22.13 -1.70
CA ALA A 35 -37.75 21.84 -1.92
C ALA A 35 -37.44 20.37 -1.63
N ARG A 36 -38.20 19.73 -0.72
CA ARG A 36 -38.03 18.31 -0.38
C ARG A 36 -38.36 17.34 -1.52
N GLU A 37 -39.10 17.79 -2.53
CA GLU A 37 -39.44 16.99 -3.72
C GLU A 37 -38.33 16.97 -4.77
N LEU A 38 -37.29 17.79 -4.59
CA LEU A 38 -36.21 18.00 -5.54
C LEU A 38 -34.90 17.40 -5.03
N THR A 39 -34.13 16.85 -5.96
CA THR A 39 -32.71 16.55 -5.73
C THR A 39 -31.88 17.85 -5.78
N TYR A 40 -30.65 17.80 -5.26
CA TYR A 40 -29.75 18.94 -5.38
C TYR A 40 -29.45 19.31 -6.84
N ALA A 41 -29.42 18.32 -7.74
CA ALA A 41 -29.22 18.53 -9.18
C ALA A 41 -30.39 19.29 -9.84
N GLU A 42 -31.63 19.01 -9.41
CA GLU A 42 -32.86 19.62 -9.93
C GLU A 42 -33.13 21.00 -9.30
N LEU A 43 -32.58 21.27 -8.11
CA LEU A 43 -32.84 22.48 -7.33
C LEU A 43 -32.69 23.79 -8.12
N PRO A 44 -31.63 24.01 -8.94
CA PRO A 44 -31.47 25.25 -9.69
C PRO A 44 -32.55 25.51 -10.75
N GLY A 45 -33.32 24.48 -11.11
CA GLY A 45 -34.46 24.60 -12.02
C GLY A 45 -35.68 25.26 -11.38
N LYS A 46 -35.81 25.22 -10.04
CA LYS A 46 -36.94 25.80 -9.29
C LYS A 46 -36.52 26.92 -8.33
N TYR A 47 -35.26 26.95 -7.91
CA TYR A 47 -34.72 27.93 -6.99
C TYR A 47 -33.51 28.66 -7.61
N VAL A 48 -33.26 29.88 -7.11
CA VAL A 48 -32.11 30.72 -7.47
C VAL A 48 -31.28 30.95 -6.23
N TRP A 49 -29.96 30.81 -6.38
CA TRP A 49 -29.02 31.14 -5.32
C TRP A 49 -28.74 32.65 -5.30
N HIS A 50 -29.01 33.29 -4.16
CA HIS A 50 -28.64 34.68 -3.92
C HIS A 50 -27.35 34.74 -3.12
N ALA A 51 -26.22 34.93 -3.81
CA ALA A 51 -24.89 34.86 -3.21
C ALA A 51 -24.64 35.89 -2.09
N ASN A 52 -25.23 37.08 -2.19
CA ASN A 52 -25.09 38.15 -1.19
C ASN A 52 -25.84 37.81 0.11
N GLU A 53 -26.98 37.14 -0.02
CA GLU A 53 -27.87 36.80 1.10
C GLU A 53 -27.64 35.35 1.58
N LYS A 54 -26.76 34.61 0.91
CA LYS A 54 -26.45 33.21 1.16
C LYS A 54 -27.70 32.34 1.29
N ARG A 55 -28.69 32.54 0.42
CA ARG A 55 -29.96 31.80 0.48
C ARG A 55 -30.47 31.38 -0.88
N TRP A 56 -31.26 30.32 -0.87
CA TRP A 56 -32.08 29.91 -2.00
C TRP A 56 -33.44 30.61 -1.95
N ALA A 57 -33.81 31.26 -3.04
CA ALA A 57 -35.16 31.83 -3.20
C ALA A 57 -35.88 31.14 -4.37
N ARG A 58 -37.21 31.11 -4.31
CA ARG A 58 -38.01 30.56 -5.41
C ARG A 58 -37.83 31.39 -6.66
N ARG A 59 -37.67 30.69 -7.78
CA ARG A 59 -37.55 31.32 -9.09
C ARG A 59 -38.93 31.82 -9.55
N SER A 60 -39.00 33.08 -9.93
CA SER A 60 -40.22 33.73 -10.41
C SER A 60 -40.42 33.62 -11.93
N CYS A 61 -39.36 33.42 -12.73
CA CYS A 61 -39.49 33.25 -14.18
C CYS A 61 -38.29 32.52 -14.82
N ARG A 62 -38.56 31.76 -15.91
CA ARG A 62 -37.65 30.93 -16.75
C ARG A 62 -37.27 29.54 -16.21
N THR A 63 -37.18 28.56 -17.12
CA THR A 63 -36.57 27.24 -16.89
C THR A 63 -35.04 27.34 -16.98
N CYS A 64 -34.34 26.74 -16.03
CA CYS A 64 -32.88 26.66 -15.99
C CYS A 64 -32.47 25.23 -15.66
N VAL A 65 -31.38 24.74 -16.27
CA VAL A 65 -30.82 23.42 -15.94
C VAL A 65 -29.61 23.63 -15.04
N GLY A 66 -29.68 23.08 -13.83
CA GLY A 66 -28.56 23.09 -12.89
C GLY A 66 -27.40 22.23 -13.40
N ARG A 67 -26.17 22.64 -13.10
CA ARG A 67 -24.97 21.81 -13.32
C ARG A 67 -24.31 21.59 -11.98
N ILE A 68 -24.09 20.33 -11.63
CA ILE A 68 -23.18 19.96 -10.55
C ILE A 68 -21.81 19.68 -11.18
N VAL A 69 -20.75 20.12 -10.52
CA VAL A 69 -19.36 19.92 -10.96
C VAL A 69 -19.11 18.44 -11.25
N TYR A 70 -18.46 18.18 -12.39
CA TYR A 70 -18.01 16.83 -12.75
C TYR A 70 -17.00 16.34 -11.71
N CYS A 71 -17.14 15.09 -11.28
CA CYS A 71 -16.24 14.46 -10.33
C CYS A 71 -15.78 13.15 -10.95
N ASN A 72 -14.46 12.98 -11.11
CA ASN A 72 -13.88 11.72 -11.58
C ASN A 72 -14.10 10.62 -10.50
N PRO A 73 -14.42 9.36 -10.86
CA PRO A 73 -14.47 8.23 -9.93
C PRO A 73 -13.28 8.14 -8.97
N ALA A 74 -12.07 8.50 -9.44
CA ALA A 74 -10.86 8.58 -8.64
C ALA A 74 -10.89 9.59 -7.49
N ALA A 75 -11.87 10.51 -7.45
CA ALA A 75 -12.02 11.50 -6.38
C ALA A 75 -12.65 10.93 -5.09
N GLY A 76 -12.86 9.61 -5.03
CA GLY A 76 -13.22 8.89 -3.81
C GLY A 76 -14.54 9.38 -3.21
N PRO A 77 -14.59 9.78 -1.92
CA PRO A 77 -15.82 10.21 -1.25
C PRO A 77 -16.63 11.30 -2.00
N ARG A 78 -15.95 12.18 -2.74
CA ARG A 78 -16.60 13.26 -3.51
C ARG A 78 -17.40 12.72 -4.70
N TYR A 79 -16.92 11.66 -5.34
CA TYR A 79 -17.61 11.01 -6.45
C TYR A 79 -18.93 10.39 -5.97
N TYR A 80 -18.88 9.60 -4.91
CA TYR A 80 -20.07 8.96 -4.35
C TYR A 80 -21.09 9.98 -3.84
N LEU A 81 -20.64 11.05 -3.18
CA LEU A 81 -21.52 12.16 -2.81
C LEU A 81 -22.20 12.75 -4.05
N ARG A 82 -21.44 13.06 -5.11
CA ARG A 82 -21.98 13.60 -6.36
C ARG A 82 -23.07 12.72 -6.98
N MET A 83 -22.91 11.39 -6.93
CA MET A 83 -23.95 10.46 -7.39
C MET A 83 -25.22 10.59 -6.55
N LEU A 84 -25.09 10.55 -5.22
CA LEU A 84 -26.23 10.65 -4.31
C LEU A 84 -26.98 11.97 -4.45
N LEU A 85 -26.28 13.08 -4.76
CA LEU A 85 -26.92 14.39 -5.01
C LEU A 85 -27.83 14.43 -6.23
N GLY A 86 -27.72 13.46 -7.14
CA GLY A 86 -28.62 13.30 -8.28
C GLY A 86 -29.86 12.46 -8.00
N ILE A 87 -29.97 11.84 -6.81
CA ILE A 87 -30.98 10.82 -6.52
C ILE A 87 -31.72 11.13 -5.21
N VAL A 88 -30.99 11.54 -4.17
CA VAL A 88 -31.58 11.84 -2.86
C VAL A 88 -32.33 13.17 -2.91
N LYS A 89 -33.60 13.12 -2.55
CA LYS A 89 -34.50 14.27 -2.46
C LYS A 89 -34.65 14.73 -1.02
N GLY A 90 -34.73 16.04 -0.82
CA GLY A 90 -35.10 16.62 0.46
C GLY A 90 -34.19 16.35 1.65
N ALA A 91 -32.93 15.99 1.43
CA ALA A 91 -31.98 15.79 2.53
C ALA A 91 -31.85 17.06 3.37
N THR A 92 -31.88 16.92 4.70
CA THR A 92 -31.68 18.01 5.66
C THR A 92 -30.35 17.91 6.40
N SER A 93 -29.58 16.85 6.12
CA SER A 93 -28.27 16.60 6.70
C SER A 93 -27.43 15.68 5.79
N PHE A 94 -26.13 15.58 6.07
CA PHE A 94 -25.26 14.59 5.44
C PHE A 94 -25.67 13.14 5.77
N ASN A 95 -26.25 12.90 6.96
CA ASN A 95 -26.73 11.57 7.31
C ASN A 95 -27.93 11.18 6.46
N ASP A 96 -28.83 12.12 6.16
CA ASP A 96 -29.99 11.87 5.29
C ASP A 96 -29.56 11.44 3.88
N ILE A 97 -28.48 12.03 3.36
CA ILE A 97 -27.88 11.62 2.09
C ILE A 97 -27.41 10.16 2.14
N LYS A 98 -26.86 9.73 3.28
CA LYS A 98 -26.38 8.36 3.50
C LYS A 98 -27.50 7.39 3.91
N THR A 99 -28.71 7.86 4.19
CA THR A 99 -29.81 6.99 4.62
C THR A 99 -30.47 6.31 3.44
N PHE A 100 -30.62 4.99 3.47
CA PHE A 100 -31.40 4.22 2.51
C PHE A 100 -32.21 3.14 3.23
N GLU A 101 -33.49 2.97 2.87
CA GLU A 101 -34.42 2.02 3.53
C GLU A 101 -34.43 2.11 5.07
N GLY A 102 -34.35 3.33 5.62
CA GLY A 102 -34.36 3.57 7.07
C GLY A 102 -33.03 3.30 7.79
N LYS A 103 -31.98 2.85 7.09
CA LYS A 103 -30.64 2.63 7.64
C LYS A 103 -29.68 3.74 7.22
N VAL A 104 -28.96 4.32 8.18
CA VAL A 104 -27.86 5.28 7.92
C VAL A 104 -26.58 4.51 7.66
N TYR A 105 -25.96 4.73 6.50
CA TYR A 105 -24.70 4.09 6.16
C TYR A 105 -23.49 4.92 6.65
N PRO A 106 -22.39 4.27 7.07
CA PRO A 106 -21.14 4.92 7.47
C PRO A 106 -20.59 5.89 6.42
N THR A 107 -20.48 5.43 5.16
CA THR A 107 -19.84 6.16 4.06
C THR A 107 -20.82 6.43 2.91
N PHE A 108 -20.53 7.45 2.08
CA PHE A 108 -21.31 7.70 0.85
C PHE A 108 -21.21 6.53 -0.13
N LYS A 109 -20.07 5.84 -0.16
CA LYS A 109 -19.83 4.68 -1.00
C LYS A 109 -20.77 3.53 -0.67
N GLU A 110 -20.88 3.17 0.62
CA GLU A 110 -21.81 2.13 1.07
C GLU A 110 -23.27 2.52 0.81
N ALA A 111 -23.62 3.81 0.95
CA ALA A 111 -24.94 4.31 0.62
C ALA A 111 -25.26 4.21 -0.89
N CYS A 112 -24.26 4.34 -1.77
CA CYS A 112 -24.39 4.08 -3.21
C CYS A 112 -24.53 2.58 -3.50
N TYR A 113 -23.72 1.75 -2.84
CA TYR A 113 -23.75 0.30 -2.98
C TYR A 113 -25.12 -0.27 -2.60
N ALA A 114 -25.66 0.14 -1.45
CA ALA A 114 -26.98 -0.29 -0.98
C ALA A 114 -28.13 0.12 -1.93
N ARG A 115 -27.95 1.22 -2.66
CA ARG A 115 -28.90 1.70 -3.68
C ARG A 115 -28.77 1.00 -5.03
N GLY A 116 -27.81 0.08 -5.19
CA GLY A 116 -27.52 -0.57 -6.47
C GLY A 116 -26.92 0.38 -7.52
N LEU A 117 -26.26 1.46 -7.07
CA LEU A 117 -25.64 2.44 -7.98
C LEU A 117 -24.21 2.07 -8.37
N LEU A 118 -23.64 1.07 -7.71
CA LEU A 118 -22.30 0.56 -7.98
C LEU A 118 -22.45 -0.87 -8.50
N SER A 119 -21.80 -1.17 -9.63
CA SER A 119 -21.68 -2.54 -10.13
C SER A 119 -20.84 -3.37 -9.17
N ASP A 120 -21.06 -4.70 -9.17
CA ASP A 120 -20.15 -5.61 -8.48
C ASP A 120 -18.80 -5.67 -9.22
N ASP A 121 -17.72 -5.88 -8.47
CA ASP A 121 -16.37 -6.00 -9.07
C ASP A 121 -16.14 -7.38 -9.73
N ASN A 122 -17.21 -8.10 -10.03
CA ASN A 122 -17.12 -9.44 -10.63
C ASN A 122 -16.49 -9.35 -12.02
N GLU A 123 -16.85 -8.34 -12.82
CA GLU A 123 -16.26 -8.12 -14.16
C GLU A 123 -14.73 -7.98 -14.10
N TRP A 124 -14.22 -7.25 -13.10
CA TRP A 124 -12.78 -7.07 -12.92
C TRP A 124 -12.09 -8.34 -12.43
N THR A 125 -12.77 -9.09 -11.57
CA THR A 125 -12.28 -10.37 -11.06
C THR A 125 -12.22 -11.40 -12.19
N GLU A 126 -13.24 -11.49 -13.03
CA GLU A 126 -13.28 -12.35 -14.21
C GLU A 126 -12.23 -11.95 -15.23
N ALA A 127 -12.06 -10.65 -15.51
CA ALA A 127 -11.03 -10.16 -16.44
C ALA A 127 -9.60 -10.52 -15.99
N ILE A 128 -9.29 -10.38 -14.70
CA ILE A 128 -7.99 -10.80 -14.15
C ILE A 128 -7.88 -12.33 -14.17
N SER A 129 -8.96 -13.04 -13.86
CA SER A 129 -9.01 -14.50 -13.87
C SER A 129 -8.87 -15.11 -15.27
N GLU A 130 -9.27 -14.39 -16.32
CA GLU A 130 -9.03 -14.78 -17.71
C GLU A 130 -7.58 -14.48 -18.10
N ALA A 131 -7.07 -13.31 -17.71
CA ALA A 131 -5.70 -12.89 -18.01
C ALA A 131 -4.64 -13.82 -17.38
N GLN A 132 -4.86 -14.31 -16.15
CA GLN A 132 -3.89 -15.18 -15.45
C GLN A 132 -3.55 -16.47 -16.20
N VAL A 133 -4.40 -16.91 -17.13
CA VAL A 133 -4.17 -18.14 -17.91
C VAL A 133 -2.98 -17.98 -18.87
N TRP A 134 -2.69 -16.75 -19.31
CA TRP A 134 -1.67 -16.49 -20.34
C TRP A 134 -0.70 -15.35 -20.01
N ALA A 135 -1.03 -14.48 -19.04
CA ALA A 135 -0.22 -13.33 -18.66
C ALA A 135 0.78 -13.66 -17.54
N THR A 136 1.95 -13.03 -17.59
CA THR A 136 2.94 -13.08 -16.51
C THR A 136 2.52 -12.22 -15.31
N GLY A 137 3.05 -12.50 -14.12
CA GLY A 137 2.78 -11.69 -12.91
C GLY A 137 3.01 -10.18 -13.13
N ASN A 138 4.08 -9.78 -13.84
CA ASN A 138 4.32 -8.39 -14.21
C ASN A 138 3.23 -7.77 -15.11
N GLN A 139 2.74 -8.53 -16.10
CA GLN A 139 1.63 -8.10 -16.96
C GLN A 139 0.32 -8.00 -16.17
N LEU A 140 0.06 -8.96 -15.26
CA LEU A 140 -1.10 -8.92 -14.37
C LEU A 140 -1.04 -7.72 -13.42
N ARG A 141 0.13 -7.39 -12.85
CA ARG A 141 0.31 -6.15 -12.05
C ARG A 141 0.00 -4.90 -12.87
N THR A 142 0.41 -4.87 -14.13
CA THR A 142 0.10 -3.75 -15.04
C THR A 142 -1.40 -3.66 -15.29
N LEU A 143 -2.06 -4.77 -15.63
CA LEU A 143 -3.52 -4.84 -15.83
C LEU A 143 -4.27 -4.42 -14.56
N PHE A 144 -3.88 -4.92 -13.39
CA PHE A 144 -4.48 -4.58 -12.11
C PHE A 144 -4.38 -3.08 -11.83
N VAL A 145 -3.21 -2.47 -12.06
CA VAL A 145 -3.02 -1.02 -11.91
C VAL A 145 -3.86 -0.24 -12.92
N THR A 146 -3.97 -0.72 -14.17
CA THR A 146 -4.87 -0.13 -15.17
C THR A 146 -6.33 -0.15 -14.69
N VAL A 147 -6.80 -1.28 -14.15
CA VAL A 147 -8.15 -1.40 -13.58
C VAL A 147 -8.32 -0.42 -12.41
N LEU A 148 -7.37 -0.31 -11.49
CA LEU A 148 -7.43 0.66 -10.39
C LEU A 148 -7.48 2.13 -10.86
N LEU A 149 -6.79 2.46 -11.96
CA LEU A 149 -6.67 3.83 -12.45
C LEU A 149 -7.88 4.28 -13.27
N PHE A 150 -8.41 3.38 -14.11
CA PHE A 150 -9.33 3.74 -15.18
C PHE A 150 -10.72 3.09 -15.05
N CYS A 151 -10.89 2.11 -14.17
CA CYS A 151 -12.16 1.44 -13.95
C CYS A 151 -12.80 1.85 -12.62
N GLU A 152 -14.13 1.73 -12.54
CA GLU A 152 -14.89 1.98 -11.31
C GLU A 152 -14.82 0.75 -10.40
N VAL A 153 -13.73 0.63 -9.64
CA VAL A 153 -13.55 -0.48 -8.68
C VAL A 153 -14.24 -0.14 -7.36
N SER A 154 -15.29 -0.88 -7.04
CA SER A 154 -16.08 -0.77 -5.82
C SER A 154 -15.32 -1.21 -4.59
N SER A 155 -14.37 -2.14 -4.66
CA SER A 155 -13.56 -2.57 -3.51
C SER A 155 -12.16 -3.01 -3.97
N PRO A 156 -11.22 -2.06 -4.06
CA PRO A 156 -9.83 -2.36 -4.41
C PRO A 156 -9.20 -3.42 -3.50
N LEU A 157 -9.49 -3.37 -2.20
CA LEU A 157 -8.99 -4.34 -1.22
C LEU A 157 -9.49 -5.76 -1.52
N LYS A 158 -10.80 -5.94 -1.76
CA LYS A 158 -11.37 -7.24 -2.08
C LYS A 158 -10.79 -7.80 -3.39
N LEU A 159 -10.67 -6.94 -4.41
CA LEU A 159 -10.08 -7.31 -5.68
C LEU A 159 -8.60 -7.75 -5.51
N TRP A 160 -7.85 -7.07 -4.66
CA TRP A 160 -6.48 -7.47 -4.30
C TRP A 160 -6.45 -8.81 -3.56
N GLU A 161 -7.25 -8.99 -2.52
CA GLU A 161 -7.29 -10.22 -1.72
C GLU A 161 -7.60 -11.47 -2.54
N GLN A 162 -8.39 -11.32 -3.60
CA GLN A 162 -8.74 -12.42 -4.51
C GLN A 162 -7.67 -12.72 -5.56
N ASN A 163 -6.79 -11.77 -5.90
CA ASN A 163 -5.91 -11.88 -7.05
C ASN A 163 -4.40 -11.78 -6.73
N TRP A 164 -4.03 -11.47 -5.47
CA TRP A 164 -2.62 -11.20 -5.12
C TRP A 164 -1.68 -12.37 -5.41
N GLU A 165 -2.15 -13.63 -5.35
CA GLU A 165 -1.33 -14.80 -5.62
C GLU A 165 -0.81 -14.79 -7.07
N ALA A 166 -1.72 -14.59 -8.03
CA ALA A 166 -1.38 -14.48 -9.45
C ALA A 166 -0.51 -13.24 -9.72
N LEU A 167 -0.78 -12.12 -9.02
CA LEU A 167 0.04 -10.92 -9.09
C LEU A 167 1.44 -11.11 -8.50
N CYS A 168 1.69 -12.12 -7.66
CA CYS A 168 2.97 -12.37 -7.01
C CYS A 168 3.76 -13.55 -7.59
N ASP A 169 3.20 -14.26 -8.58
CA ASP A 169 3.74 -15.54 -9.08
C ASP A 169 5.22 -15.46 -9.51
N ASP A 170 5.59 -14.38 -10.22
CA ASP A 170 6.95 -14.17 -10.73
C ASP A 170 7.91 -13.53 -9.71
N ILE A 171 7.41 -12.97 -8.60
CA ILE A 171 8.19 -12.15 -7.67
C ILE A 171 9.37 -12.94 -7.10
N GLU A 172 9.12 -14.17 -6.63
CA GLU A 172 10.17 -14.99 -6.03
C GLU A 172 11.26 -15.35 -7.03
N HIS A 173 10.87 -15.78 -8.23
CA HIS A 173 11.82 -16.11 -9.29
C HIS A 173 12.63 -14.87 -9.73
N LYS A 174 11.95 -13.73 -9.91
CA LYS A 174 12.57 -12.45 -10.27
C LYS A 174 13.62 -12.05 -9.22
N LYS A 175 13.26 -12.11 -7.93
CA LYS A 175 14.16 -11.73 -6.85
C LYS A 175 15.32 -12.70 -6.64
N ARG A 176 15.12 -14.02 -6.81
CA ARG A 176 16.22 -15.01 -6.85
C ARG A 176 17.27 -14.67 -7.91
N ARG A 177 16.83 -14.21 -9.09
CA ARG A 177 17.71 -13.82 -10.20
C ARG A 177 18.44 -12.50 -9.92
N GLU A 178 17.70 -11.48 -9.46
CA GLU A 178 18.27 -10.15 -9.13
C GLU A 178 19.36 -10.28 -8.05
N LEU A 179 19.11 -11.09 -7.03
CA LEU A 179 19.98 -11.21 -5.86
C LEU A 179 20.99 -12.36 -5.97
N ARG A 180 20.97 -13.11 -7.09
CA ARG A 180 21.84 -14.26 -7.36
C ARG A 180 21.84 -15.31 -6.24
N PHE A 181 20.66 -15.57 -5.67
CA PHE A 181 20.48 -16.52 -4.57
C PHE A 181 19.35 -17.53 -4.90
N PRO A 182 19.66 -18.66 -5.58
CA PRO A 182 18.65 -19.54 -6.17
C PRO A 182 17.79 -20.31 -5.15
N LYS A 183 18.31 -20.54 -3.95
CA LYS A 183 17.65 -21.29 -2.87
C LYS A 183 16.78 -20.41 -1.97
N TRP A 184 16.63 -19.14 -2.32
CA TRP A 184 15.92 -18.22 -1.46
C TRP A 184 14.42 -18.44 -1.53
N GLU A 185 13.79 -18.63 -0.38
CA GLU A 185 12.34 -18.74 -0.26
C GLU A 185 11.78 -17.47 0.37
N LEU A 186 10.88 -16.82 -0.36
CA LEU A 186 10.17 -15.65 0.14
C LEU A 186 8.95 -16.08 0.95
N LYS A 187 8.81 -15.54 2.16
CA LYS A 187 7.57 -15.66 2.93
C LYS A 187 6.46 -14.86 2.24
N GLU A 188 5.21 -15.25 2.48
CA GLU A 188 4.04 -14.63 1.85
C GLU A 188 4.00 -13.10 2.01
N HIS A 189 4.21 -12.60 3.23
CA HIS A 189 4.21 -11.16 3.50
C HIS A 189 5.29 -10.43 2.71
N GLN A 190 6.44 -11.06 2.46
CA GLN A 190 7.52 -10.48 1.67
C GLN A 190 7.14 -10.46 0.18
N LYS A 191 6.52 -11.52 -0.35
CA LYS A 191 6.00 -11.54 -1.73
C LYS A 191 4.98 -10.42 -1.95
N LYS A 192 4.01 -10.31 -1.05
CA LYS A 192 3.01 -9.23 -1.05
C LYS A 192 3.69 -7.87 -1.02
N ASN A 193 4.68 -7.67 -0.14
CA ASN A 193 5.38 -6.40 -0.03
C ASN A 193 6.14 -6.00 -1.32
N TYR A 194 6.87 -6.94 -1.93
CA TYR A 194 7.54 -6.69 -3.21
C TYR A 194 6.54 -6.41 -4.34
N CYS A 195 5.42 -7.13 -4.39
CA CYS A 195 4.35 -6.86 -5.35
C CYS A 195 3.77 -5.46 -5.18
N LEU A 196 3.50 -5.04 -3.94
CA LEU A 196 2.99 -3.70 -3.63
C LEU A 196 3.99 -2.60 -4.03
N LEU A 197 5.30 -2.83 -3.84
CA LEU A 197 6.32 -1.89 -4.33
C LEU A 197 6.29 -1.72 -5.86
N GLU A 198 6.20 -2.81 -6.61
CA GLU A 198 6.12 -2.73 -8.07
C GLU A 198 4.83 -2.04 -8.54
N MET A 199 3.71 -2.29 -7.85
CA MET A 199 2.44 -1.62 -8.13
C MET A 199 2.49 -0.12 -7.77
N GLU A 200 3.11 0.25 -6.66
CA GLU A 200 3.34 1.65 -6.29
C GLU A 200 4.14 2.37 -7.37
N GLU A 201 5.20 1.75 -7.90
CA GLU A 201 5.99 2.32 -9.01
C GLU A 201 5.13 2.53 -10.27
N LEU A 202 4.28 1.56 -10.63
CA LEU A 202 3.36 1.66 -11.77
C LEU A 202 2.31 2.78 -11.59
N LEU A 203 1.80 2.95 -10.37
CA LEU A 203 0.85 4.02 -10.02
C LEU A 203 1.52 5.40 -10.07
N GLN A 204 2.74 5.51 -9.54
CA GLN A 204 3.52 6.75 -9.51
C GLN A 204 3.82 7.26 -10.93
N ARG A 205 4.06 6.35 -11.89
CA ARG A 205 4.19 6.71 -13.32
C ARG A 205 2.94 7.38 -13.89
N ASN A 206 1.78 7.18 -13.26
CA ASN A 206 0.50 7.81 -13.61
C ASN A 206 0.10 8.94 -12.64
N GLY A 207 1.03 9.42 -11.80
CA GLY A 207 0.76 10.51 -10.85
C GLY A 207 -0.18 10.14 -9.71
N ARG A 208 -0.28 8.84 -9.39
CA ARG A 208 -1.13 8.29 -8.32
C ARG A 208 -0.30 7.47 -7.35
N SER A 209 -0.87 7.11 -6.20
CA SER A 209 -0.22 6.27 -5.19
C SER A 209 -1.22 5.27 -4.62
N LEU A 210 -0.73 4.16 -4.07
CA LEU A 210 -1.54 3.24 -3.25
C LEU A 210 -2.21 3.97 -2.08
N ASN A 211 -1.65 5.10 -1.63
CA ASN A 211 -2.26 5.98 -0.63
C ASN A 211 -3.60 6.61 -1.06
N ASP A 212 -3.89 6.66 -2.37
CA ASP A 212 -5.16 7.20 -2.88
C ASP A 212 -6.34 6.23 -2.70
N PHE A 213 -6.05 4.97 -2.38
CA PHE A 213 -7.05 3.91 -2.23
C PHE A 213 -7.25 3.60 -0.73
N GLU A 214 -8.39 4.04 -0.21
CA GLU A 214 -8.74 3.87 1.21
C GLU A 214 -8.79 2.38 1.61
N GLY A 215 -8.07 2.02 2.67
CA GLY A 215 -8.01 0.65 3.20
C GLY A 215 -7.12 -0.32 2.41
N PHE A 216 -6.47 0.13 1.33
CA PHE A 216 -5.58 -0.72 0.54
C PHE A 216 -4.22 -0.93 1.24
N PRO A 217 -3.63 -2.14 1.20
CA PRO A 217 -2.34 -2.43 1.82
C PRO A 217 -1.21 -1.60 1.21
N LYS A 218 -0.25 -1.21 2.04
CA LYS A 218 0.87 -0.35 1.66
C LYS A 218 2.18 -1.10 1.75
N PRO A 219 3.17 -0.76 0.91
CA PRO A 219 4.51 -1.30 1.06
C PRO A 219 5.11 -0.87 2.40
N ASP A 220 5.66 -1.82 3.14
CA ASP A 220 6.42 -1.60 4.36
C ASP A 220 7.92 -1.75 4.07
N PRO A 221 8.70 -0.65 4.11
CA PRO A 221 10.15 -0.69 3.89
C PRO A 221 10.90 -1.54 4.91
N THR A 222 10.37 -1.71 6.13
CA THR A 222 11.04 -2.45 7.20
C THR A 222 11.07 -3.95 6.93
N LEU A 223 10.12 -4.47 6.15
CA LEU A 223 10.06 -5.87 5.72
C LEU A 223 11.16 -6.26 4.72
N LEU A 224 12.01 -5.30 4.31
CA LEU A 224 13.11 -5.47 3.36
C LEU A 224 14.50 -5.28 4.00
N GLY A 225 14.55 -4.86 5.27
CA GLY A 225 15.66 -4.10 5.87
C GLY A 225 17.04 -4.78 5.98
N ASN A 226 17.16 -6.10 5.86
CA ASN A 226 18.45 -6.81 5.83
C ASN A 226 18.63 -7.65 4.56
N ASP A 227 17.69 -7.49 3.66
CA ASP A 227 17.34 -8.53 2.73
C ASP A 227 17.96 -8.17 1.36
N GLU A 228 18.10 -6.90 1.00
CA GLU A 228 18.82 -6.53 -0.23
C GLU A 228 20.32 -6.92 -0.23
N ASN A 229 20.97 -7.05 0.94
CA ASN A 229 22.38 -7.42 1.00
C ASN A 229 22.58 -8.93 0.90
N ARG A 230 22.90 -9.38 -0.32
CA ARG A 230 23.23 -10.77 -0.64
C ARG A 230 24.20 -11.42 0.35
N LEU A 231 25.27 -10.72 0.76
CA LEU A 231 26.32 -11.28 1.62
C LEU A 231 25.79 -11.58 3.03
N ILE A 232 24.98 -10.66 3.58
CA ILE A 232 24.36 -10.84 4.90
C ILE A 232 23.36 -11.99 4.85
N ARG A 233 22.53 -12.05 3.81
CA ARG A 233 21.56 -13.14 3.62
C ARG A 233 22.21 -14.51 3.48
N GLU A 234 23.28 -14.63 2.70
CA GLU A 234 24.02 -15.90 2.56
C GLU A 234 24.49 -16.40 3.92
N GLU A 235 25.03 -15.51 4.77
CA GLU A 235 25.46 -15.86 6.13
C GLU A 235 24.31 -16.21 7.09
N LEU A 236 23.13 -15.60 6.94
CA LEU A 236 21.96 -15.95 7.75
C LEU A 236 21.22 -17.20 7.26
N SER A 237 21.54 -17.72 6.08
CA SER A 237 20.87 -18.89 5.48
C SER A 237 21.43 -20.25 5.93
N TYR A 238 22.55 -20.25 6.67
CA TYR A 238 23.15 -21.49 7.17
C TYR A 238 22.25 -22.16 8.20
N ASN A 239 22.21 -23.49 8.19
CA ASN A 239 21.45 -24.25 9.17
C ASN A 239 22.23 -24.29 10.50
N ILE A 240 21.70 -23.57 11.49
CA ILE A 240 22.30 -23.42 12.82
C ILE A 240 22.63 -24.76 13.48
N ALA A 241 21.72 -25.74 13.39
CA ALA A 241 21.92 -27.06 13.99
C ALA A 241 23.05 -27.84 13.30
N LEU A 242 23.12 -27.79 11.96
CA LEU A 242 24.21 -28.41 11.20
C LEU A 242 25.55 -27.72 11.47
N GLU A 243 25.57 -26.38 11.52
CA GLU A 243 26.78 -25.61 11.84
C GLU A 243 27.27 -25.90 13.26
N LYS A 244 26.36 -26.10 14.22
CA LYS A 244 26.71 -26.50 15.58
C LYS A 244 27.35 -27.90 15.63
N VAL A 245 26.75 -28.89 14.97
CA VAL A 245 27.33 -30.24 14.87
C VAL A 245 28.68 -30.23 14.14
N MET A 246 28.77 -29.46 13.05
CA MET A 246 30.02 -29.27 12.31
C MET A 246 31.09 -28.63 13.19
N HIS A 247 30.73 -27.58 13.93
CA HIS A 247 31.61 -26.91 14.88
C HIS A 247 32.13 -27.86 15.95
N GLU A 248 31.26 -28.65 16.59
CA GLU A 248 31.65 -29.60 17.63
C GLU A 248 32.70 -30.61 17.12
N ASN A 249 32.48 -31.15 15.92
CA ASN A 249 33.42 -32.07 15.27
C ASN A 249 34.77 -31.40 14.92
N LEU A 250 34.73 -30.22 14.30
CA LEU A 250 35.95 -29.50 13.92
C LEU A 250 36.75 -29.09 15.16
N TYR A 251 36.07 -28.59 16.18
CA TYR A 251 36.67 -28.14 17.43
C TYR A 251 37.38 -29.27 18.18
N SER A 252 36.78 -30.46 18.26
CA SER A 252 37.40 -31.62 18.92
C SER A 252 38.67 -32.11 18.25
N ASN A 253 38.86 -31.78 16.96
CA ASN A 253 39.99 -32.21 16.15
C ASN A 253 41.06 -31.13 15.94
N LEU A 254 40.94 -29.96 16.59
CA LEU A 254 41.97 -28.94 16.53
C LEU A 254 43.23 -29.41 17.28
N ASN A 255 44.40 -29.16 16.68
CA ASN A 255 45.67 -29.36 17.39
C ASN A 255 45.89 -28.24 18.44
N ALA A 256 46.92 -28.40 19.28
CA ALA A 256 47.19 -27.46 20.37
C ALA A 256 47.38 -26.01 19.90
N GLU A 257 48.14 -25.78 18.82
CA GLU A 257 48.40 -24.44 18.28
C GLU A 257 47.15 -23.81 17.66
N GLN A 258 46.41 -24.57 16.86
CA GLN A 258 45.13 -24.14 16.28
C GLN A 258 44.12 -23.82 17.37
N GLY A 259 44.08 -24.60 18.46
CA GLY A 259 43.21 -24.37 19.60
C GLY A 259 43.52 -23.07 20.34
N LEU A 260 44.78 -22.65 20.42
CA LEU A 260 45.16 -21.34 20.98
C LEU A 260 44.64 -20.20 20.10
N ILE A 261 44.91 -20.26 18.79
CA ILE A 261 44.45 -19.24 17.83
C ILE A 261 42.92 -19.13 17.84
N TYR A 262 42.22 -20.26 17.80
CA TYR A 262 40.76 -20.32 17.86
C TYR A 262 40.23 -19.59 19.11
N LYS A 263 40.78 -19.89 20.29
CA LYS A 263 40.33 -19.29 21.55
C LYS A 263 40.52 -17.78 21.55
N ASP A 264 41.65 -17.30 21.05
CA ASP A 264 41.94 -15.86 20.99
C ASP A 264 41.00 -15.11 20.03
N VAL A 265 40.70 -15.70 18.87
CA VAL A 265 39.75 -15.12 17.91
C VAL A 265 38.34 -15.06 18.50
N ILE A 266 37.82 -16.17 19.03
CA ILE A 266 36.47 -16.22 19.61
C ILE A 266 36.35 -15.28 20.82
N LYS A 267 37.38 -15.22 21.67
CA LYS A 267 37.40 -14.30 22.81
C LYS A 267 37.36 -12.84 22.32
N SER A 268 38.07 -12.49 21.26
CA SER A 268 38.03 -11.15 20.67
C SER A 268 36.62 -10.79 20.20
N VAL A 269 35.93 -11.72 19.53
CA VAL A 269 34.56 -11.52 19.06
C VAL A 269 33.60 -11.33 20.24
N GLN A 270 33.68 -12.20 21.25
CA GLN A 270 32.82 -12.12 22.44
C GLN A 270 33.04 -10.85 23.28
N GLN A 271 34.24 -10.28 23.24
CA GLN A 271 34.59 -9.04 23.92
C GLN A 271 34.37 -7.81 23.03
N GLU A 272 33.79 -7.98 21.84
CA GLU A 272 33.57 -6.92 20.84
C GLU A 272 34.86 -6.12 20.52
N GLN A 273 36.00 -6.80 20.56
CA GLN A 273 37.30 -6.20 20.29
C GLN A 273 37.57 -6.19 18.79
N CYS A 274 37.87 -5.00 18.26
CA CYS A 274 38.34 -4.84 16.89
C CYS A 274 39.83 -5.25 16.80
N LYS A 275 40.08 -6.53 16.49
CA LYS A 275 41.44 -7.09 16.31
C LYS A 275 41.62 -7.65 14.91
N PHE A 276 42.85 -7.56 14.42
CA PHE A 276 43.27 -8.19 13.18
C PHE A 276 44.21 -9.36 13.49
N PHE A 277 43.92 -10.53 12.92
CA PHE A 277 44.70 -11.75 13.15
C PHE A 277 45.37 -12.18 11.84
N PHE A 278 46.68 -12.43 11.89
CA PHE A 278 47.42 -13.00 10.78
C PHE A 278 47.86 -14.42 11.12
N VAL A 279 47.23 -15.42 10.50
CA VAL A 279 47.54 -16.84 10.73
C VAL A 279 48.53 -17.31 9.68
N TYR A 280 49.77 -17.52 10.09
CA TYR A 280 50.85 -17.97 9.22
C TYR A 280 51.22 -19.43 9.48
N GLY A 281 51.53 -20.15 8.40
CA GLY A 281 52.06 -21.50 8.49
C GLY A 281 52.29 -22.13 7.11
N PRO A 282 53.18 -23.12 6.98
CA PRO A 282 53.44 -23.84 5.74
C PRO A 282 52.16 -24.41 5.06
N GLY A 283 52.27 -24.77 3.79
CA GLY A 283 51.21 -25.52 3.11
C GLY A 283 50.91 -26.83 3.85
N GLY A 284 49.63 -27.21 3.93
CA GLY A 284 49.21 -28.46 4.58
C GLY A 284 49.02 -28.41 6.10
N THR A 285 49.28 -27.29 6.77
CA THR A 285 49.13 -27.18 8.25
C THR A 285 47.69 -26.99 8.76
N GLY A 286 46.68 -27.19 7.90
CA GLY A 286 45.28 -27.13 8.32
C GLY A 286 44.72 -25.73 8.58
N LYS A 287 45.30 -24.65 8.04
CA LYS A 287 44.76 -23.28 8.18
C LYS A 287 43.27 -23.18 7.79
N THR A 288 42.91 -23.77 6.66
CA THR A 288 41.50 -23.81 6.20
C THR A 288 40.60 -24.57 7.17
N PHE A 289 41.12 -25.60 7.84
CA PHE A 289 40.38 -26.36 8.85
C PHE A 289 40.08 -25.49 10.08
N LEU A 290 41.07 -24.71 10.55
CA LEU A 290 40.89 -23.71 11.60
C LEU A 290 39.86 -22.64 11.21
N TYR A 291 39.96 -22.07 10.00
CA TYR A 291 38.99 -21.05 9.55
C TYR A 291 37.58 -21.60 9.49
N ARG A 292 37.40 -22.84 9.01
CA ARG A 292 36.09 -23.51 9.03
C ARG A 292 35.54 -23.66 10.44
N ALA A 293 36.37 -24.07 11.41
CA ALA A 293 35.94 -24.21 12.81
C ALA A 293 35.47 -22.87 13.41
N ILE A 294 36.16 -21.77 13.08
CA ILE A 294 35.77 -20.41 13.51
C ILE A 294 34.45 -20.01 12.84
N LEU A 295 34.35 -20.15 11.52
CA LEU A 295 33.14 -19.79 10.77
C LEU A 295 31.92 -20.57 11.27
N SER A 296 32.04 -21.89 11.43
CA SER A 296 30.94 -22.74 11.92
C SER A 296 30.51 -22.35 13.33
N ARG A 297 31.46 -21.95 14.18
CA ARG A 297 31.14 -21.43 15.51
C ARG A 297 30.28 -20.18 15.42
N LEU A 298 30.74 -19.18 14.66
CA LEU A 298 30.06 -17.89 14.57
C LEU A 298 28.66 -18.03 13.95
N ARG A 299 28.54 -18.84 12.89
CA ARG A 299 27.26 -19.15 12.22
C ARG A 299 26.29 -19.92 13.11
N SER A 300 26.79 -20.83 13.96
CA SER A 300 25.96 -21.53 14.94
C SER A 300 25.37 -20.61 16.02
N GLU A 301 25.89 -19.39 16.14
CA GLU A 301 25.39 -18.33 17.04
C GLU A 301 24.67 -17.21 16.29
N GLU A 302 24.25 -17.47 15.04
CA GLU A 302 23.55 -16.51 14.17
C GLU A 302 24.35 -15.23 13.86
N MET A 303 25.67 -15.24 14.05
CA MET A 303 26.53 -14.11 13.71
C MET A 303 26.92 -14.13 12.23
N ILE A 304 27.06 -12.92 11.65
CA ILE A 304 27.46 -12.74 10.25
C ILE A 304 28.99 -12.86 10.13
N ALA A 305 29.48 -13.91 9.46
CA ALA A 305 30.90 -14.19 9.34
C ALA A 305 31.32 -14.41 7.87
N LEU A 306 31.76 -13.33 7.21
CA LEU A 306 32.08 -13.35 5.78
C LEU A 306 33.44 -14.01 5.51
N ALA A 307 33.42 -15.07 4.71
CA ALA A 307 34.63 -15.73 4.23
C ALA A 307 34.95 -15.31 2.78
N VAL A 308 36.14 -14.76 2.55
CA VAL A 308 36.60 -14.31 1.23
C VAL A 308 37.92 -14.99 0.89
N ALA A 309 38.06 -15.48 -0.34
CA ALA A 309 39.31 -16.01 -0.88
C ALA A 309 39.68 -15.22 -2.15
N SER A 310 40.93 -14.79 -2.26
CA SER A 310 41.46 -14.27 -3.52
C SER A 310 42.00 -15.42 -4.37
N SER A 311 41.58 -15.47 -5.63
CA SER A 311 42.12 -16.35 -6.67
C SER A 311 43.41 -15.82 -7.26
#